data_AF-A0A4W5KNT2-F1
#
_entry.id   AF-A0A4W5KNT2-F1
#
_cell.length_a   1.000
_cell.length_b   1.000
_cell.length_c   1.000
_cell.angle_alpha   90.00
_cell.angle_beta   90.00
_cell.angle_gamma   90.00
#
_symmetry.space_group_name_H-M   'P 1'
#
loop_
_entity.id
_entity.type
_entity.pdbx_description
1 polymer ?
#
loop_
_entity_poly.entity_id
_entity_poly.type
_entity_poly.pdbx_seq_one_letter_code
_entity_poly.pdbx_strand_id
1 'polypeptide(L)'
;MFPESVIRFSEPRYTVSEPVAHGEVTVLRVAVRRHGDVSRVSVVRVHTKDGSAHSGQDYNPLSQELVFSEGQTERLVEVEVLYDEEGEMRETFTLQLTPDQHMVADTQVTKAIVFIEEKEGGDVGGITFPAVPLVVSLLVYEDPTLAPTETSNHPPTGYPLVCVTACDPRYPDYSRTLSLCVSEGINNTLTEYRWLLGSPGTPDGVASPPRELDAGTFLTSTRFRIQESP
;
A
#
# COMPACT_ATOMS: atom_id res chain seq x y z
N MET A 1 43.53 -8.50 -15.79
CA MET A 1 42.41 -7.56 -15.65
C MET A 1 41.82 -7.80 -14.27
N PHE A 2 41.99 -6.86 -13.34
CA PHE A 2 41.35 -6.98 -12.03
C PHE A 2 39.84 -6.73 -12.21
N PRO A 3 38.96 -7.47 -11.52
CA PRO A 3 37.52 -7.25 -11.62
C PRO A 3 37.17 -5.84 -11.12
N GLU A 4 36.32 -5.13 -11.85
CA GLU A 4 35.86 -3.79 -11.45
C GLU A 4 35.18 -3.85 -10.07
N SER A 5 35.43 -2.82 -9.25
CA SER A 5 34.82 -2.71 -7.93
C SER A 5 33.36 -2.28 -8.08
N VAL A 6 32.43 -3.01 -7.46
CA VAL A 6 30.99 -2.71 -7.52
C VAL A 6 30.39 -2.71 -6.13
N ILE A 7 29.64 -1.68 -5.76
CA ILE A 7 28.86 -1.61 -4.53
C ILE A 7 27.37 -1.71 -4.83
N ARG A 8 26.65 -2.54 -4.06
CA ARG A 8 25.21 -2.78 -4.25
C ARG A 8 24.50 -3.16 -2.96
N PHE A 9 23.18 -2.99 -2.92
CA PHE A 9 22.38 -3.70 -1.91
C PHE A 9 22.49 -5.21 -2.14
N SER A 10 22.50 -5.98 -1.04
CA SER A 10 22.56 -7.45 -1.14
C SER A 10 21.29 -8.02 -1.77
N GLU A 11 20.13 -7.48 -1.39
CA GLU A 11 18.83 -7.80 -1.95
C GLU A 11 18.15 -6.54 -2.52
N PRO A 12 17.32 -6.67 -3.57
CA PRO A 12 16.53 -5.57 -4.12
C PRO A 12 15.25 -5.28 -3.33
N ARG A 13 14.89 -6.17 -2.38
CA ARG A 13 13.69 -6.08 -1.56
C ARG A 13 13.97 -6.57 -0.14
N TYR A 14 13.37 -5.91 0.84
CA TYR A 14 13.41 -6.29 2.25
C TYR A 14 12.00 -6.21 2.82
N THR A 15 11.74 -7.04 3.82
CA THR A 15 10.49 -7.04 4.57
C THR A 15 10.81 -6.93 6.04
N VAL A 16 10.06 -6.12 6.76
CA VAL A 16 10.20 -5.89 8.18
C VAL A 16 8.81 -5.81 8.80
N SER A 17 8.63 -6.42 9.96
CA SER A 17 7.38 -6.27 10.69
C SER A 17 7.40 -4.99 11.50
N GLU A 18 6.27 -4.29 11.50
CA GLU A 18 6.03 -3.17 12.40
C GLU A 18 6.18 -3.61 13.88
N PRO A 19 6.62 -2.71 14.79
CA PRO A 19 6.58 -2.99 16.22
C PRO A 19 5.14 -3.25 16.71
N VAL A 20 4.98 -3.76 17.93
CA VAL A 20 3.66 -4.21 18.42
C VAL A 20 3.02 -3.20 19.37
N ALA A 21 3.81 -2.26 19.86
CA ALA A 21 3.35 -1.31 20.86
C ALA A 21 3.99 0.06 20.67
N HIS A 22 3.22 1.07 21.06
CA HIS A 22 3.64 2.46 21.02
C HIS A 22 4.97 2.68 21.77
N GLY A 23 5.93 3.30 21.07
CA GLY A 23 7.28 3.57 21.59
C GLY A 23 8.28 2.42 21.41
N GLU A 24 7.87 1.28 20.85
CA GLU A 24 8.79 0.26 20.36
C GLU A 24 9.30 0.63 18.96
N VAL A 25 10.47 0.05 18.62
CA VAL A 25 11.11 0.23 17.32
C VAL A 25 11.61 -1.13 16.84
N THR A 26 11.39 -1.44 15.57
CA THR A 26 11.94 -2.61 14.90
C THR A 26 13.09 -2.16 14.01
N VAL A 27 14.27 -2.75 14.20
CA VAL A 27 15.47 -2.38 13.42
C VAL A 27 15.62 -3.31 12.22
N LEU A 28 15.41 -2.77 11.02
CA LEU A 28 15.75 -3.44 9.77
C LEU A 28 17.25 -3.28 9.48
N ARG A 29 17.95 -4.41 9.30
CA ARG A 29 19.38 -4.44 8.97
C ARG A 29 19.58 -4.77 7.49
N VAL A 30 20.06 -3.79 6.73
CA VAL A 30 20.29 -3.89 5.28
C VAL A 30 21.78 -4.02 5.00
N ALA A 31 22.18 -5.12 4.36
CA ALA A 31 23.57 -5.34 3.98
C ALA A 31 23.88 -4.69 2.62
N VAL A 32 24.86 -3.80 2.61
CA VAL A 32 25.46 -3.23 1.40
C VAL A 32 26.80 -3.90 1.15
N ARG A 33 26.96 -4.50 -0.03
CA ARG A 33 28.12 -5.33 -0.38
C ARG A 33 28.95 -4.71 -1.48
N ARG A 34 30.27 -4.82 -1.30
CA ARG A 34 31.28 -4.50 -2.29
C ARG A 34 31.87 -5.79 -2.86
N HIS A 35 31.91 -5.87 -4.18
CA HIS A 35 32.51 -6.97 -4.95
C HIS A 35 33.62 -6.44 -5.86
N GLY A 36 34.46 -7.35 -6.37
CA GLY A 36 35.56 -7.00 -7.26
C GLY A 36 36.79 -6.46 -6.52
N ASP A 37 37.41 -5.40 -7.03
CA ASP A 37 38.59 -4.80 -6.42
C ASP A 37 38.28 -4.09 -5.09
N VAL A 38 38.86 -4.60 -4.01
CA VAL A 38 38.74 -4.05 -2.65
C VAL A 38 40.01 -3.37 -2.16
N SER A 39 41.00 -3.15 -3.02
CA SER A 39 42.33 -2.62 -2.64
C SER A 39 42.33 -1.15 -2.24
N ARG A 40 41.29 -0.39 -2.61
CA ARG A 40 41.18 1.05 -2.36
C ARG A 40 39.96 1.38 -1.53
N VAL A 41 39.99 2.48 -0.79
CA VAL A 41 38.80 3.01 -0.12
C VAL A 41 37.72 3.40 -1.13
N SER A 42 36.44 3.18 -0.80
CA SER A 42 35.29 3.67 -1.58
C SER A 42 34.19 4.17 -0.65
N VAL A 43 33.50 5.23 -1.07
CA VAL A 43 32.49 5.91 -0.28
C VAL A 43 31.21 6.04 -1.10
N VAL A 44 30.08 5.74 -0.46
CA VAL A 44 28.74 5.81 -1.06
C VAL A 44 27.80 6.31 0.02
N ARG A 45 26.79 7.10 -0.37
CA ARG A 45 25.74 7.53 0.53
C ARG A 45 24.50 6.64 0.36
N VAL A 46 23.91 6.24 1.47
CA VAL A 46 22.60 5.61 1.52
C VAL A 46 21.59 6.59 2.10
N HIS A 47 20.43 6.70 1.48
CA HIS A 47 19.33 7.48 2.03
C HIS A 47 17.98 6.82 1.79
N THR A 48 17.03 7.11 2.67
CA THR A 48 15.63 6.70 2.52
C THR A 48 14.85 7.69 1.67
N LYS A 49 13.79 7.21 1.04
CA LYS A 49 12.80 8.01 0.34
C LYS A 49 11.42 7.40 0.53
N ASP A 50 10.47 8.24 0.91
CA ASP A 50 9.07 7.89 1.14
C ASP A 50 8.43 7.19 -0.07
N GLY A 51 7.49 6.30 0.24
CA GLY A 51 6.59 5.64 -0.70
C GLY A 51 5.15 5.82 -0.22
N SER A 52 4.48 4.72 0.17
CA SER A 52 3.29 4.82 1.02
C SER A 52 3.68 5.10 2.47
N ALA A 53 4.77 4.46 2.93
CA ALA A 53 5.38 4.78 4.20
C ALA A 53 6.08 6.14 4.13
N HIS A 54 5.78 6.97 5.11
CA HIS A 54 6.19 8.34 5.37
C HIS A 54 7.21 8.44 6.51
N SER A 55 8.30 9.18 6.24
CA SER A 55 9.31 9.43 7.26
C SER A 55 8.76 10.17 8.49
N GLY A 56 9.15 9.69 9.67
CA GLY A 56 8.72 10.22 10.96
C GLY A 56 7.35 9.73 11.43
N GLN A 57 6.64 8.96 10.61
CA GLN A 57 5.41 8.25 10.99
C GLN A 57 5.72 6.76 11.09
N ASP A 58 6.13 6.13 9.98
CA ASP A 58 6.26 4.65 9.92
C ASP A 58 7.73 4.23 10.00
N TYR A 59 8.66 5.14 9.73
CA TYR A 59 10.10 4.90 9.87
C TYR A 59 10.90 6.18 10.13
N ASN A 60 12.07 6.05 10.78
CA ASN A 60 12.99 7.18 10.95
C ASN A 60 13.80 7.43 9.67
N PRO A 61 13.81 8.66 9.12
CA PRO A 61 14.55 8.96 7.90
C PRO A 61 16.06 8.76 8.10
N LEU A 62 16.70 8.14 7.11
CA LEU A 62 18.13 7.88 7.13
C LEU A 62 18.83 8.62 5.99
N SER A 63 19.96 9.25 6.30
CA SER A 63 20.95 9.70 5.32
C SER A 63 22.35 9.48 5.89
N GLN A 64 23.03 8.43 5.43
CA GLN A 64 24.28 7.97 6.00
C GLN A 64 25.34 7.75 4.93
N GLU A 65 26.58 8.10 5.25
CA GLU A 65 27.75 7.77 4.43
C GLU A 65 28.34 6.40 4.84
N LEU A 66 28.60 5.56 3.85
CA LEU A 66 29.19 4.23 4.01
C LEU A 66 30.60 4.22 3.43
N VAL A 67 31.58 4.17 4.32
CA VAL A 67 33.00 4.08 3.95
C VAL A 67 33.44 2.61 3.92
N PHE A 68 33.78 2.10 2.75
CA PHE A 68 34.42 0.80 2.59
C PHE A 68 35.94 0.98 2.62
N SER A 69 36.56 0.64 3.75
CA SER A 69 38.02 0.62 3.87
C SER A 69 38.64 -0.45 2.96
N GLU A 70 39.96 -0.40 2.79
CA GLU A 70 40.71 -1.42 2.05
C GLU A 70 40.42 -2.82 2.62
N GLY A 71 40.11 -3.77 1.74
CA GLY A 71 39.74 -5.14 2.12
C GLY A 71 38.31 -5.30 2.67
N GLN A 72 37.56 -4.22 2.91
CA GLN A 72 36.21 -4.31 3.43
C GLN A 72 35.19 -4.60 2.32
N THR A 73 34.39 -5.66 2.51
CA THR A 73 33.41 -6.14 1.53
C THR A 73 31.96 -5.90 1.94
N GLU A 74 31.68 -5.54 3.18
CA GLU A 74 30.31 -5.38 3.68
C GLU A 74 30.19 -4.22 4.68
N ARG A 75 29.06 -3.52 4.59
CA ARG A 75 28.57 -2.55 5.57
C ARG A 75 27.11 -2.86 5.86
N LEU A 76 26.72 -2.71 7.13
CA LEU A 76 25.34 -2.79 7.56
C LEU A 76 24.76 -1.39 7.71
N VAL A 77 23.54 -1.25 7.23
CA VAL A 77 22.70 -0.06 7.37
C VAL A 77 21.53 -0.45 8.26
N GLU A 78 21.27 0.33 9.29
CA GLU A 78 20.17 0.08 10.23
C GLU A 78 19.12 1.16 10.02
N VAL A 79 17.88 0.72 9.75
CA VAL A 79 16.72 1.59 9.58
C VAL A 79 15.72 1.22 10.67
N GLU A 80 15.27 2.23 11.40
CA GLU A 80 14.30 2.07 12.47
C GLU A 80 12.88 2.23 11.91
N VAL A 81 12.06 1.19 12.10
CA VAL A 81 10.63 1.18 11.79
C VAL A 81 9.88 1.49 13.08
N LEU A 82 8.94 2.41 12.97
CA LEU A 82 8.15 2.93 14.07
C LEU A 82 6.82 2.19 14.15
N TYR A 83 6.17 2.29 15.31
CA TYR A 83 4.79 1.84 15.49
C TYR A 83 3.85 3.01 15.29
N ASP A 84 2.72 2.77 14.64
CA ASP A 84 1.56 3.62 14.69
C ASP A 84 0.28 2.83 15.06
N GLU A 85 -0.82 3.56 15.28
CA GLU A 85 -2.11 2.97 15.69
C GLU A 85 -3.04 2.73 14.49
N GLU A 86 -2.61 3.07 13.27
CA GLU A 86 -3.41 2.93 12.06
C GLU A 86 -3.24 1.52 11.52
N GLY A 87 -4.36 0.79 11.46
CA GLY A 87 -4.40 -0.52 10.81
C GLY A 87 -4.23 -0.36 9.29
N GLU A 88 -3.01 -0.32 8.81
CA GLU A 88 -2.64 -0.04 7.43
C GLU A 88 -2.39 -1.30 6.59
N MET A 89 -2.48 -1.12 5.27
CA MET A 89 -2.03 -2.17 4.35
C MET A 89 -0.50 -2.28 4.41
N ARG A 90 0.04 -3.32 3.78
CA ARG A 90 1.49 -3.42 3.56
C ARG A 90 2.02 -2.13 2.95
N GLU A 91 2.85 -1.45 3.72
CA GLU A 91 3.42 -0.18 3.36
C GLU A 91 4.79 -0.32 2.69
N THR A 92 5.22 0.71 1.96
CA THR A 92 6.55 0.70 1.34
C THR A 92 7.27 2.04 1.39
N PHE A 93 8.58 1.96 1.64
CA PHE A 93 9.54 3.04 1.36
C PHE A 93 10.75 2.47 0.61
N THR A 94 11.69 3.33 0.22
CA THR A 94 12.86 2.92 -0.58
C THR A 94 14.17 3.38 0.00
N LEU A 95 15.19 2.52 -0.10
CA LEU A 95 16.59 2.86 0.15
C LEU A 95 17.29 3.10 -1.17
N GLN A 96 18.12 4.14 -1.23
CA GLN A 96 18.85 4.54 -2.44
C GLN A 96 20.34 4.70 -2.15
N LEU A 97 21.19 4.12 -3.01
CA LEU A 97 22.62 4.35 -3.04
C LEU A 97 22.94 5.46 -4.02
N THR A 98 23.70 6.45 -3.57
CA THR A 98 24.25 7.51 -4.42
C THR A 98 25.78 7.48 -4.39
N PRO A 99 26.43 7.52 -5.57
CA PRO A 99 27.88 7.69 -5.64
C PRO A 99 28.30 8.98 -4.95
N ASP A 100 29.42 8.94 -4.23
CA ASP A 100 30.12 10.18 -3.87
C ASP A 100 31.05 10.63 -5.00
N GLN A 101 31.41 11.92 -5.04
CA GLN A 101 32.21 12.55 -6.10
C GLN A 101 33.59 11.91 -6.28
N HIS A 102 34.11 11.23 -5.25
CA HIS A 102 35.41 10.56 -5.26
C HIS A 102 35.31 9.02 -5.18
N MET A 103 34.13 8.46 -5.49
CA MET A 103 33.92 7.01 -5.46
C MET A 103 34.74 6.30 -6.55
N VAL A 104 35.45 5.23 -6.15
CA VAL A 104 36.26 4.40 -7.05
C VAL A 104 35.48 3.19 -7.58
N ALA A 105 34.56 2.67 -6.78
CA ALA A 105 33.65 1.61 -7.20
C ALA A 105 32.56 2.16 -8.14
N ASP A 106 31.99 1.30 -8.98
CA ASP A 106 30.70 1.53 -9.62
C ASP A 106 29.56 1.11 -8.66
N THR A 107 28.33 1.51 -8.96
CA THR A 107 27.14 1.12 -8.19
C THR A 107 26.16 0.30 -9.01
N GLN A 108 25.65 -0.79 -8.45
CA GLN A 108 24.59 -1.60 -9.02
C GLN A 108 23.48 -1.83 -8.00
N VAL A 109 22.28 -2.21 -8.45
CA VAL A 109 21.11 -2.41 -7.57
C VAL A 109 21.00 -1.25 -6.58
N THR A 110 20.99 -0.03 -7.10
CA THR A 110 21.09 1.21 -6.31
C THR A 110 19.80 1.55 -5.58
N LYS A 111 18.73 0.80 -5.81
CA LYS A 111 17.44 0.97 -5.16
C LYS A 111 17.03 -0.37 -4.54
N ALA A 112 16.70 -0.35 -3.25
CA ALA A 112 16.02 -1.44 -2.58
C ALA A 112 14.66 -0.96 -2.07
N ILE A 113 13.64 -1.80 -2.19
CA ILE A 113 12.29 -1.53 -1.67
C ILE A 113 12.18 -2.19 -0.30
N VAL A 114 11.68 -1.46 0.69
CA VAL A 114 11.36 -2.01 2.00
C VAL A 114 9.84 -2.10 2.11
N PHE A 115 9.35 -3.27 2.51
CA PHE A 115 7.95 -3.52 2.84
C PHE A 115 7.81 -3.56 4.36
N ILE A 116 6.92 -2.75 4.91
CA ILE A 116 6.52 -2.83 6.32
C ILE A 116 5.26 -3.71 6.38
N GLU A 117 5.33 -4.78 7.17
CA GLU A 117 4.19 -5.66 7.43
C GLU A 117 3.65 -5.37 8.83
N GLU A 118 2.38 -5.04 8.93
CA GLU A 118 1.72 -5.02 10.23
C GLU A 118 1.83 -6.39 10.90
N LYS A 119 2.19 -6.39 12.19
CA LYS A 119 2.19 -7.63 12.96
C LYS A 119 0.83 -7.77 13.61
N GLU A 120 0.05 -8.77 13.19
CA GLU A 120 -1.28 -9.12 13.69
C GLU A 120 -1.46 -8.78 15.19
N GLY A 121 -2.08 -7.63 15.43
CA GLY A 121 -2.29 -7.00 16.72
C GLY A 121 -3.70 -6.44 16.86
N GLY A 122 -4.68 -7.08 16.21
CA GLY A 122 -6.08 -6.69 16.26
C GLY A 122 -6.90 -7.52 15.28
N ASP A 123 -7.80 -8.34 15.81
CA ASP A 123 -8.76 -9.15 15.08
C ASP A 123 -9.67 -8.30 14.18
N VAL A 124 -9.25 -8.06 12.93
CA VAL A 124 -10.09 -8.15 11.73
C VAL A 124 -9.19 -8.55 10.57
N GLY A 125 -9.37 -9.74 10.00
CA GLY A 125 -8.76 -10.13 8.73
C GLY A 125 -9.24 -9.22 7.59
N GLY A 126 -8.59 -8.07 7.46
CA GLY A 126 -8.87 -7.07 6.44
C GLY A 126 -8.34 -7.53 5.08
N ILE A 127 -9.21 -8.17 4.30
CA ILE A 127 -8.93 -8.46 2.90
C ILE A 127 -8.74 -7.12 2.16
N THR A 128 -7.56 -6.91 1.60
CA THR A 128 -7.24 -5.75 0.77
C THR A 128 -7.57 -6.06 -0.70
N PHE A 129 -8.44 -5.25 -1.32
CA PHE A 129 -8.77 -5.42 -2.73
C PHE A 129 -7.68 -4.82 -3.66
N PRO A 130 -7.34 -5.50 -4.78
CA PRO A 130 -6.30 -5.04 -5.73
C PRO A 130 -6.54 -3.68 -6.39
N ALA A 131 -7.77 -3.17 -6.32
CA ALA A 131 -8.16 -1.90 -6.92
C ALA A 131 -9.32 -1.28 -6.15
N VAL A 132 -9.47 0.04 -6.27
CA VAL A 132 -10.53 0.81 -5.63
C VAL A 132 -11.90 0.26 -6.06
N PRO A 133 -12.81 -0.03 -5.12
CA PRO A 133 -14.14 -0.52 -5.45
C PRO A 133 -14.99 0.56 -6.12
N LEU A 134 -15.91 0.13 -6.98
CA LEU A 134 -16.86 1.00 -7.67
C LEU A 134 -18.21 0.95 -6.96
N VAL A 135 -18.84 2.11 -6.76
CA VAL A 135 -20.22 2.19 -6.27
C VAL A 135 -21.14 2.44 -7.46
N VAL A 136 -21.98 1.45 -7.77
CA VAL A 136 -22.93 1.51 -8.89
C VAL A 136 -24.35 1.26 -8.39
N SER A 137 -25.36 1.65 -9.18
CA SER A 137 -26.73 1.23 -8.89
C SER A 137 -26.94 -0.24 -9.26
N LEU A 138 -27.88 -0.91 -8.60
CA LEU A 138 -28.26 -2.29 -8.91
C LEU A 138 -28.68 -2.44 -10.39
N LEU A 139 -29.32 -1.41 -10.95
CA LEU A 139 -29.67 -1.36 -12.37
C LEU A 139 -28.45 -1.50 -13.29
N VAL A 140 -27.38 -0.77 -13.00
CA VAL A 140 -26.12 -0.82 -13.77
C VAL A 140 -25.35 -2.11 -13.51
N TYR A 141 -25.47 -2.66 -12.31
CA TYR A 141 -24.86 -3.95 -11.96
C TYR A 141 -25.48 -5.12 -12.74
N GLU A 142 -26.79 -5.09 -12.96
CA GLU A 142 -27.52 -6.10 -13.75
C GLU A 142 -27.30 -5.94 -15.26
N ASP A 143 -27.26 -4.70 -15.75
CA ASP A 143 -26.99 -4.37 -17.14
C ASP A 143 -25.87 -3.32 -17.28
N PRO A 144 -24.61 -3.77 -17.47
CA PRO A 144 -23.46 -2.87 -17.62
C PRO A 144 -23.53 -1.95 -18.84
N THR A 145 -24.39 -2.25 -19.82
CA THR A 145 -24.56 -1.36 -20.99
C THR A 145 -25.25 -0.04 -20.63
N LEU A 146 -25.87 0.01 -19.45
CA LEU A 146 -26.52 1.19 -18.88
C LEU A 146 -25.57 2.05 -18.03
N ALA A 147 -24.28 1.70 -17.97
CA ALA A 147 -23.30 2.48 -17.22
C ALA A 147 -23.28 3.95 -17.70
N PRO A 148 -23.26 4.94 -16.79
CA PRO A 148 -23.20 6.34 -17.19
C PRO A 148 -21.97 6.58 -18.07
N THR A 149 -22.16 7.20 -19.22
CA THR A 149 -21.06 7.94 -19.89
C THR A 149 -20.52 8.98 -18.91
N GLU A 150 -19.22 9.31 -18.99
CA GLU A 150 -18.38 10.03 -17.99
C GLU A 150 -18.89 11.35 -17.36
N THR A 151 -20.13 11.76 -17.58
CA THR A 151 -20.73 12.99 -17.07
C THR A 151 -21.59 12.82 -15.81
N SER A 152 -21.73 11.63 -15.23
CA SER A 152 -22.39 11.47 -13.92
C SER A 152 -21.70 10.42 -13.06
N ASN A 153 -20.83 10.88 -12.15
CA ASN A 153 -20.23 10.06 -11.08
C ASN A 153 -21.23 9.67 -9.98
N HIS A 154 -22.53 9.89 -10.20
CA HIS A 154 -23.56 9.62 -9.22
C HIS A 154 -24.53 8.56 -9.76
N PRO A 155 -24.76 7.47 -9.01
CA PRO A 155 -25.75 6.47 -9.37
C PRO A 155 -27.15 7.09 -9.40
N PRO A 156 -28.03 6.65 -10.31
CA PRO A 156 -29.39 7.17 -10.41
C PRO A 156 -30.15 7.02 -9.10
N THR A 157 -30.85 8.08 -8.69
CA THR A 157 -31.66 8.12 -7.46
C THR A 157 -32.79 7.09 -7.51
N GLY A 158 -33.09 6.49 -6.35
CA GLY A 158 -34.18 5.53 -6.19
C GLY A 158 -33.81 4.06 -6.44
N TYR A 159 -32.57 3.78 -6.87
CA TYR A 159 -32.06 2.41 -7.00
C TYR A 159 -31.15 2.04 -5.83
N PRO A 160 -31.18 0.78 -5.36
CA PRO A 160 -30.19 0.28 -4.40
C PRO A 160 -28.78 0.43 -4.95
N LEU A 161 -27.81 0.68 -4.07
CA LEU A 161 -26.40 0.74 -4.41
C LEU A 161 -25.73 -0.61 -4.18
N VAL A 162 -24.74 -0.89 -5.03
CA VAL A 162 -23.90 -2.08 -4.96
C VAL A 162 -22.44 -1.64 -5.02
N CYS A 163 -21.63 -2.20 -4.12
CA CYS A 163 -20.19 -2.05 -4.16
C CYS A 163 -19.63 -3.19 -5.03
N VAL A 164 -18.86 -2.84 -6.07
CA VAL A 164 -18.24 -3.77 -7.00
C VAL A 164 -16.74 -3.70 -6.77
N THR A 165 -16.20 -4.75 -6.15
CA THR A 165 -14.77 -4.83 -5.83
C THR A 165 -13.98 -5.34 -7.02
N ALA A 166 -12.66 -5.21 -6.96
CA ALA A 166 -11.74 -5.78 -7.95
C ALA A 166 -11.86 -7.32 -8.08
N CYS A 167 -12.53 -8.00 -7.15
CA CYS A 167 -12.75 -9.43 -7.17
C CYS A 167 -14.17 -9.83 -7.62
N ASP A 168 -15.00 -8.87 -8.02
CA ASP A 168 -16.29 -9.12 -8.67
C ASP A 168 -16.11 -9.28 -10.19
N PRO A 169 -16.67 -10.32 -10.83
CA PRO A 169 -16.61 -10.51 -12.29
C PRO A 169 -17.13 -9.34 -13.14
N ARG A 170 -17.96 -8.47 -12.56
CA ARG A 170 -18.51 -7.26 -13.22
C ARG A 170 -17.61 -6.05 -13.07
N TYR A 171 -16.48 -6.17 -12.37
CA TYR A 171 -15.48 -5.10 -12.30
C TYR A 171 -14.81 -4.91 -13.67
N PRO A 172 -14.64 -3.67 -14.16
CA PRO A 172 -14.12 -3.41 -15.50
C PRO A 172 -12.79 -4.09 -15.82
N ASP A 173 -11.89 -4.17 -14.84
CA ASP A 173 -10.56 -4.77 -14.98
C ASP A 173 -10.44 -6.16 -14.31
N TYR A 174 -11.55 -6.87 -14.08
CA TYR A 174 -11.56 -8.15 -13.36
C TYR A 174 -10.57 -9.18 -13.93
N SER A 175 -10.42 -9.23 -15.25
CA SER A 175 -9.47 -10.12 -15.93
C SER A 175 -8.02 -9.95 -15.49
N ARG A 176 -7.64 -8.76 -15.02
CA ARG A 176 -6.28 -8.44 -14.53
C ARG A 176 -6.12 -8.74 -13.04
N THR A 177 -7.20 -8.65 -12.28
CA THR A 177 -7.20 -8.77 -10.81
C THR A 177 -7.53 -10.18 -10.33
N LEU A 178 -8.12 -11.02 -11.18
CA LEU A 178 -8.52 -12.41 -10.90
C LEU A 178 -7.42 -13.22 -10.21
N SER A 179 -6.19 -13.22 -10.73
CA SER A 179 -5.12 -14.05 -10.17
C SER A 179 -4.75 -13.66 -8.73
N LEU A 180 -4.89 -12.38 -8.39
CA LEU A 180 -4.62 -11.88 -7.04
C LEU A 180 -5.79 -12.21 -6.10
N CYS A 181 -7.03 -12.06 -6.57
CA CYS A 181 -8.21 -12.44 -5.80
C CYS A 181 -8.22 -13.93 -5.43
N VAL A 182 -7.74 -14.79 -6.35
CA VAL A 182 -7.60 -16.23 -6.09
C VAL A 182 -6.44 -16.52 -5.14
N SER A 183 -5.30 -15.82 -5.24
CA SER A 183 -4.17 -16.03 -4.31
C SER A 183 -4.51 -15.65 -2.88
N GLU A 184 -5.31 -14.59 -2.70
CA GLU A 184 -5.78 -14.11 -1.41
C GLU A 184 -7.05 -14.83 -0.90
N GLY A 185 -7.56 -15.84 -1.63
CA GLY A 185 -8.73 -16.61 -1.21
C GLY A 185 -10.03 -15.79 -1.12
N ILE A 186 -10.13 -14.68 -1.84
CA ILE A 186 -11.25 -13.73 -1.75
C ILE A 186 -12.47 -14.30 -2.46
N ASN A 187 -13.53 -14.56 -1.70
CA ASN A 187 -14.82 -14.96 -2.27
C ASN A 187 -15.80 -13.78 -2.29
N ASN A 188 -16.00 -13.19 -3.47
CA ASN A 188 -16.91 -12.07 -3.67
C ASN A 188 -18.36 -12.36 -3.22
N THR A 189 -18.81 -13.62 -3.26
CA THR A 189 -20.17 -13.98 -2.82
C THR A 189 -20.36 -13.92 -1.31
N LEU A 190 -19.26 -13.87 -0.55
CA LEU A 190 -19.25 -13.81 0.91
C LEU A 190 -18.88 -12.42 1.44
N THR A 191 -18.67 -11.44 0.55
CA THR A 191 -18.24 -10.09 0.94
C THR A 191 -19.41 -9.29 1.52
N GLU A 192 -19.25 -8.82 2.75
CA GLU A 192 -20.20 -7.93 3.42
C GLU A 192 -19.70 -6.49 3.39
N TYR A 193 -20.62 -5.53 3.26
CA TYR A 193 -20.28 -4.12 3.15
C TYR A 193 -20.97 -3.31 4.24
N ARG A 194 -20.21 -2.39 4.83
CA ARG A 194 -20.70 -1.37 5.75
C ARG A 194 -20.68 -0.02 5.05
N TRP A 195 -21.82 0.66 5.05
CA TRP A 195 -21.99 1.96 4.41
C TRP A 195 -22.14 3.06 5.45
N LEU A 196 -21.43 4.17 5.26
CA LEU A 196 -21.66 5.41 5.98
C LEU A 196 -22.47 6.34 5.09
N LEU A 197 -23.74 6.57 5.45
CA LEU A 197 -24.61 7.48 4.72
C LEU A 197 -24.59 8.87 5.37
N GLY A 198 -24.15 9.87 4.63
CA GLY A 198 -24.35 11.27 4.98
C GLY A 198 -25.81 11.68 4.83
N SER A 199 -26.31 12.52 5.73
CA SER A 199 -27.63 13.16 5.55
C SER A 199 -27.61 14.08 4.32
N PRO A 200 -28.73 14.22 3.59
CA PRO A 200 -28.84 15.24 2.54
C PRO A 200 -28.45 16.60 3.13
N GLY A 201 -27.50 17.29 2.50
CA GLY A 201 -27.14 18.63 2.94
C GLY A 201 -28.37 19.54 2.80
N THR A 202 -28.85 20.10 3.91
CA THR A 202 -29.75 21.24 3.83
C THR A 202 -28.95 22.44 3.31
N PRO A 203 -29.59 23.40 2.61
CA PRO A 203 -28.92 24.61 2.13
C PRO A 203 -28.15 25.39 3.21
N ASP A 204 -28.53 25.19 4.49
CA ASP A 204 -27.95 25.85 5.67
C ASP A 204 -26.76 25.08 6.28
N GLY A 205 -26.25 24.03 5.63
CA GLY A 205 -24.93 23.45 5.91
C GLY A 205 -24.80 22.59 7.17
N VAL A 206 -25.90 22.26 7.86
CA VAL A 206 -25.86 21.36 9.01
C VAL A 206 -26.14 19.93 8.55
N ALA A 207 -25.08 19.19 8.26
CA ALA A 207 -25.17 17.74 8.05
C ALA A 207 -25.29 17.04 9.42
N SER A 208 -26.24 16.11 9.52
CA SER A 208 -26.30 15.19 10.66
C SER A 208 -25.12 14.20 10.61
N PRO A 209 -24.71 13.62 11.75
CA PRO A 209 -23.69 12.58 11.77
C PRO A 209 -24.03 11.46 10.79
N PRO A 210 -23.03 10.90 10.07
CA PRO A 210 -23.28 9.82 9.13
C PRO A 210 -23.85 8.61 9.86
N ARG A 211 -24.82 7.95 9.24
CA ARG A 211 -25.45 6.75 9.77
C ARG A 211 -24.81 5.51 9.17
N GLU A 212 -24.41 4.57 10.01
CA GLU A 212 -23.96 3.25 9.56
C GLU A 212 -25.13 2.36 9.12
N LEU A 213 -24.95 1.69 8.00
CA LEU A 213 -25.82 0.65 7.47
C LEU A 213 -24.98 -0.56 7.08
N ASP A 214 -25.20 -1.67 7.76
CA ASP A 214 -24.65 -2.97 7.39
C ASP A 214 -25.54 -3.59 6.31
N ALA A 215 -24.97 -3.89 5.14
CA ALA A 215 -25.66 -4.57 4.05
C ALA A 215 -24.75 -5.64 3.45
N GLY A 216 -25.07 -6.91 3.70
CA GLY A 216 -24.46 -8.03 2.98
C GLY A 216 -24.85 -7.97 1.49
N THR A 217 -23.91 -8.28 0.59
CA THR A 217 -24.25 -8.41 -0.84
C THR A 217 -24.97 -9.72 -1.13
N PHE A 218 -26.15 -9.92 -0.55
CA PHE A 218 -27.13 -10.80 -1.14
C PHE A 218 -28.52 -10.24 -0.87
N LEU A 219 -29.07 -9.60 -1.91
CA LEU A 219 -30.44 -9.13 -1.97
C LEU A 219 -30.76 -8.09 -0.89
N THR A 220 -30.49 -6.81 -1.18
CA THR A 220 -31.33 -5.77 -0.58
C THR A 220 -32.76 -6.07 -1.06
N SER A 221 -33.54 -6.65 -0.14
CA SER A 221 -34.96 -6.88 -0.33
C SER A 221 -35.57 -5.60 -0.90
N THR A 222 -36.42 -5.75 -1.92
CA THR A 222 -37.21 -4.65 -2.53
C THR A 222 -38.12 -3.91 -1.55
N ARG A 223 -38.10 -4.30 -0.27
CA ARG A 223 -38.74 -3.60 0.85
C ARG A 223 -38.00 -2.37 1.36
N PHE A 224 -36.71 -2.17 1.04
CA PHE A 224 -36.00 -0.94 1.37
C PHE A 224 -36.03 0.01 0.17
N ARG A 225 -37.17 0.70 0.00
CA ARG A 225 -37.22 1.90 -0.85
C ARG A 225 -36.48 3.02 -0.12
N ILE A 226 -35.39 3.51 -0.70
CA ILE A 226 -34.84 4.82 -0.33
C ILE A 226 -35.45 5.84 -1.29
N GLN A 227 -36.59 6.39 -0.89
CA GLN A 227 -37.11 7.68 -1.36
C GLN A 227 -37.92 8.24 -0.17
N GLU A 228 -37.84 9.52 0.20
CA GLU A 228 -38.36 10.60 -0.62
C GLU A 228 -37.59 11.92 -0.54
N SER A 229 -37.46 12.53 -1.71
CA SER A 229 -37.42 13.98 -1.93
C SER A 229 -38.81 14.58 -1.69
N PRO A 230 -38.94 15.82 -1.18
CA PRO A 230 -39.98 16.72 -1.65
C PRO A 230 -39.67 17.26 -3.05
#